data_AF-A0A0D6AND2-F1
#
_entry.id   AF-A0A0D6AND2-F1
#
_cell.length_a   1.000
_cell.length_b   1.000
_cell.length_c   1.000
_cell.angle_alpha   90.00
_cell.angle_beta   90.00
_cell.angle_gamma   90.00
#
_symmetry.space_group_name_H-M   'P 1'
#
loop_
_entity.id
_entity.type
_entity.pdbx_description
1 polymer ?
#
loop_
_entity_poly.entity_id
_entity_poly.type
_entity_poly.pdbx_seq_one_letter_code
_entity_poly.pdbx_strand_id
1 'polypeptide(L)'
;MSKLIKERLNVPYAMIAVIADQLGAIEVYWRESDRSYTGYVAEVWFDKLPSEFSYLWSQTVNTSILVRKIEELGFSISIPCTVPEGEIKLFQGQRNNKRSKLKLTGDSELIKSYYPKLNQ
;
A
#
# COMPACT_ATOMS: atom_id res chain seq x y z
N MET A 1 9.82 13.16 19.22
CA MET A 1 9.38 12.97 17.82
C MET A 1 8.18 13.89 17.58
N SER A 2 8.32 14.91 16.73
CA SER A 2 7.32 15.97 16.57
C SER A 2 6.03 15.44 15.92
N LYS A 3 4.89 16.02 16.29
CA LYS A 3 3.53 15.69 15.80
C LYS A 3 3.46 15.66 14.26
N LEU A 4 4.23 16.53 13.61
CA LEU A 4 4.42 16.64 12.16
C LEU A 4 5.01 15.38 11.49
N ILE A 5 5.87 14.62 12.18
CA ILE A 5 6.43 13.37 11.63
C ILE A 5 5.36 12.28 11.62
N LYS A 6 4.52 12.20 12.67
CA LYS A 6 3.44 11.22 12.74
C LYS A 6 2.36 11.46 11.69
N GLU A 7 1.99 12.72 11.44
CA GLU A 7 0.97 13.08 10.43
C GLU A 7 1.45 12.82 9.00
N ARG A 8 2.74 13.00 8.70
CA ARG A 8 3.30 12.73 7.36
C ARG A 8 3.46 11.24 7.03
N LEU A 9 3.54 10.39 8.04
CA LEU A 9 3.76 8.96 7.84
C LEU A 9 2.44 8.16 7.76
N ASN A 10 1.32 8.70 8.27
CA ASN A 10 0.01 8.04 8.28
C ASN A 10 -0.61 7.99 6.88
N VAL A 11 -0.12 7.09 6.02
CA VAL A 11 -0.67 6.87 4.68
C VAL A 11 -1.79 5.84 4.73
N PRO A 12 -3.00 6.15 4.22
CA PRO A 12 -4.08 5.18 4.17
C PRO A 12 -3.79 4.04 3.19
N TYR A 13 -4.11 2.81 3.59
CA TYR A 13 -3.92 1.62 2.77
C TYR A 13 -4.55 1.76 1.37
N ALA A 14 -5.77 2.30 1.28
CA ALA A 14 -6.48 2.47 0.01
C ALA A 14 -5.68 3.31 -1.01
N MET A 15 -4.99 4.37 -0.55
CA MET A 15 -4.13 5.19 -1.40
C MET A 15 -2.95 4.37 -1.95
N ILE A 16 -2.33 3.56 -1.09
CA ILE A 16 -1.21 2.67 -1.49
C ILE A 16 -1.69 1.67 -2.54
N ALA A 17 -2.83 1.03 -2.30
CA ALA A 17 -3.41 0.05 -3.19
C ALA A 17 -3.72 0.62 -4.57
N VAL A 18 -4.28 1.83 -4.65
CA VAL A 18 -4.59 2.50 -5.91
C VAL A 18 -3.33 2.84 -6.70
N ILE A 19 -2.34 3.48 -6.05
CA ILE A 19 -1.08 3.84 -6.72
C ILE A 19 -0.35 2.60 -7.19
N ALA A 20 -0.33 1.55 -6.36
CA ALA A 20 0.30 0.28 -6.69
C ALA A 20 -0.37 -0.40 -7.89
N ASP A 21 -1.70 -0.48 -7.92
CA ASP A 21 -2.47 -1.05 -9.04
C ASP A 21 -2.21 -0.30 -10.35
N GLN A 22 -2.26 1.04 -10.30
CA GLN A 22 -1.96 1.91 -11.46
C GLN A 22 -0.56 1.71 -12.03
N LEU A 23 0.41 1.37 -11.17
CA LEU A 23 1.81 1.20 -11.53
C LEU A 23 2.22 -0.28 -11.67
N GLY A 24 1.24 -1.17 -11.86
CA GLY A 24 1.47 -2.56 -12.26
C GLY A 24 1.89 -3.48 -11.11
N ALA A 25 1.47 -3.21 -9.88
CA ALA A 25 1.61 -4.17 -8.79
C ALA A 25 0.80 -5.44 -9.09
N ILE A 26 1.42 -6.60 -8.86
CA ILE A 26 0.78 -7.90 -9.08
C ILE A 26 -0.11 -8.29 -7.90
N GLU A 27 0.24 -7.82 -6.71
CA GLU A 27 -0.45 -8.11 -5.47
C GLU A 27 -0.23 -6.98 -4.46
N VAL A 28 -1.31 -6.58 -3.79
CA VAL A 28 -1.29 -5.59 -2.71
C VAL A 28 -2.21 -6.05 -1.60
N TYR A 29 -1.70 -6.15 -0.38
CA TYR A 29 -2.48 -6.48 0.81
C TYR A 29 -1.93 -5.73 2.01
N TRP A 30 -2.69 -5.70 3.11
CA TRP A 30 -2.18 -5.22 4.39
C TRP A 30 -2.08 -6.36 5.38
N ARG A 31 -1.25 -6.17 6.41
CA ARG A 31 -1.15 -7.06 7.56
C ARG A 31 -0.89 -6.25 8.83
N GLU A 32 -1.29 -6.81 9.95
CA GLU A 32 -0.86 -6.33 11.27
C GLU A 32 0.64 -6.48 11.43
N SER A 33 1.25 -5.56 12.16
CA SER A 33 2.67 -5.59 12.48
C SER A 33 2.98 -4.82 13.76
N ASP A 34 3.47 -5.54 14.77
CA ASP A 34 3.94 -4.96 16.04
C ASP A 34 5.17 -4.06 15.87
N ARG A 35 5.88 -4.19 14.75
CA ARG A 35 7.05 -3.36 14.41
C ARG A 35 6.67 -2.06 13.69
N SER A 36 5.44 -1.96 13.18
CA SER A 36 4.96 -0.74 12.52
C SER A 36 4.43 0.22 13.56
N TYR A 37 4.76 1.51 13.42
CA TYR A 37 4.26 2.52 14.35
C TYR A 37 2.75 2.78 14.18
N THR A 38 2.14 2.39 13.06
CA THR A 38 0.69 2.43 12.84
C THR A 38 -0.03 1.15 13.29
N GLY A 39 0.72 0.10 13.66
CA GLY A 39 0.19 -1.26 13.88
C GLY A 39 -0.09 -2.05 12.60
N TYR A 40 -0.03 -1.42 11.42
CA TYR A 40 -0.32 -2.07 10.13
C TYR A 40 0.74 -1.74 9.07
N VAL A 41 0.87 -2.63 8.09
CA VAL A 41 1.79 -2.49 6.96
C VAL A 41 1.09 -2.95 5.69
N ALA A 42 1.20 -2.17 4.62
CA ALA A 42 0.87 -2.58 3.26
C ALA A 42 2.08 -3.30 2.64
N GLU A 43 1.84 -4.50 2.11
CA GLU A 43 2.79 -5.28 1.32
C GLU A 43 2.40 -5.16 -0.15
N VAL A 44 3.31 -4.63 -0.96
CA VAL A 44 3.13 -4.37 -2.39
C VAL A 44 4.15 -5.20 -3.17
N TRP A 45 3.68 -5.94 -4.17
CA TRP A 45 4.49 -6.86 -4.96
C TRP A 45 4.52 -6.47 -6.43
N PHE A 46 5.68 -6.63 -7.07
CA PHE A 46 5.91 -6.37 -8.48
C PHE A 46 6.77 -7.46 -9.12
N ASP A 47 6.50 -7.82 -10.38
CA ASP A 47 7.33 -8.78 -11.13
C ASP A 47 8.70 -8.18 -11.53
N LYS A 48 8.78 -6.85 -11.64
CA LYS A 48 9.96 -6.09 -12.08
C LYS A 48 10.30 -5.02 -11.06
N LEU A 49 11.50 -4.45 -11.18
CA LEU A 49 11.96 -3.37 -10.30
C LEU A 49 10.97 -2.19 -10.37
N PRO A 50 10.31 -1.78 -9.27
CA PRO A 50 9.24 -0.79 -9.26
C PRO A 50 9.79 0.64 -9.19
N SER A 51 10.57 1.04 -10.20
CA SER A 51 11.23 2.35 -10.25
C SER A 51 10.23 3.51 -10.29
N GLU A 52 9.19 3.42 -11.12
CA GLU A 52 8.16 4.45 -11.25
C GLU A 52 7.35 4.61 -9.96
N PHE A 53 6.95 3.50 -9.34
CA PHE A 53 6.27 3.51 -8.05
C PHE A 53 7.14 4.16 -6.97
N SER A 54 8.42 3.79 -6.90
CA SER A 54 9.35 4.37 -5.92
C SER A 54 9.54 5.87 -6.13
N TYR A 55 9.62 6.30 -7.39
CA TYR A 55 9.71 7.72 -7.74
C TYR A 55 8.43 8.48 -7.35
N LEU A 56 7.26 8.05 -7.82
CA LEU A 56 5.98 8.71 -7.51
C LEU A 56 5.70 8.73 -6.01
N TRP A 57 6.01 7.65 -5.31
CA TRP A 57 5.89 7.56 -3.87
C TRP A 57 6.76 8.62 -3.17
N SER A 58 8.02 8.75 -3.59
CA SER A 58 8.93 9.77 -3.04
C SER A 58 8.40 11.19 -3.24
N GLN A 59 7.76 11.47 -4.38
CA GLN A 59 7.18 12.79 -4.66
C GLN A 59 5.91 13.05 -3.84
N THR A 60 5.08 12.02 -3.65
CA THR A 60 3.76 12.15 -3.03
C THR A 60 3.83 12.17 -1.50
N VAL A 61 4.62 11.26 -0.92
CA VAL A 61 4.69 11.03 0.53
C VAL A 61 5.98 11.62 1.13
N ASN A 62 6.90 12.12 0.29
CA ASN A 62 8.19 12.68 0.71
C ASN A 62 8.98 11.73 1.64
N THR A 63 8.89 10.43 1.36
CA THR A 63 9.49 9.37 2.16
C THR A 63 10.10 8.33 1.23
N SER A 64 11.31 7.87 1.54
CA SER A 64 11.94 6.77 0.82
C SER A 64 11.35 5.43 1.27
N ILE A 65 11.27 4.49 0.33
CA ILE A 65 10.79 3.13 0.57
C ILE A 65 11.90 2.13 0.29
N LEU A 66 11.93 1.06 1.07
CA LEU A 66 12.85 -0.04 0.85
C LEU A 66 12.20 -1.04 -0.12
N VAL A 67 12.80 -1.20 -1.29
CA VAL A 67 12.45 -2.26 -2.23
C VAL A 67 13.32 -3.48 -1.95
N ARG A 68 12.68 -4.63 -1.72
CA ARG A 68 13.35 -5.92 -1.50
C ARG A 68 13.16 -6.82 -2.70
N LYS A 69 14.26 -7.30 -3.29
CA LYS A 69 14.22 -8.39 -4.26
C LYS A 69 14.05 -9.72 -3.50
N ILE A 70 12.99 -10.46 -3.81
CA ILE A 70 12.71 -11.79 -3.29
C ILE A 70 12.78 -12.73 -4.47
N GLU A 71 13.86 -13.51 -4.56
CA GLU A 71 14.32 -14.27 -5.72
C GLU A 71 13.25 -14.62 -6.76
N GLU A 72 12.75 -15.85 -6.79
CA GLU A 72 11.81 -16.34 -7.81
C GLU A 72 10.39 -15.70 -7.71
N LEU A 73 10.21 -14.71 -6.83
CA LEU A 73 8.92 -14.08 -6.52
C LEU A 73 8.86 -12.59 -6.92
N GLY A 74 9.96 -11.98 -7.36
CA GLY A 74 10.01 -10.60 -7.82
C GLY A 74 10.46 -9.60 -6.76
N PHE A 75 9.75 -8.48 -6.64
CA PHE A 75 10.09 -7.35 -5.78
C PHE A 75 8.95 -7.06 -4.81
N SER A 76 9.29 -6.84 -3.54
CA SER A 76 8.34 -6.49 -2.49
C SER A 76 8.69 -5.15 -1.85
N ILE A 77 7.67 -4.43 -1.42
CA ILE A 77 7.78 -3.19 -0.67
C ILE A 77 6.83 -3.28 0.53
N SER A 78 7.32 -2.90 1.70
CA SER A 78 6.52 -2.86 2.91
C SER A 78 6.41 -1.43 3.42
N ILE A 79 5.19 -0.91 3.47
CA ILE A 79 4.89 0.49 3.76
C ILE A 79 3.97 0.56 5.00
N PRO A 80 4.40 1.19 6.11
CA PRO A 80 3.51 1.47 7.24
C PRO A 80 2.27 2.24 6.78
N CYS A 81 1.09 1.75 7.14
CA CYS A 81 -0.16 2.36 6.69
C CYS A 81 -1.20 2.43 7.80
N THR A 82 -2.18 3.32 7.66
CA THR A 82 -3.42 3.28 8.43
C THR A 82 -4.47 2.49 7.66
N VAL A 83 -5.27 1.71 8.36
CA VAL A 83 -6.41 0.98 7.78
C VAL A 83 -7.67 1.63 8.37
N PRO A 84 -8.51 2.30 7.56
CA PRO A 84 -9.72 2.94 8.07
C PRO A 84 -10.66 1.93 8.72
N GLU A 85 -11.22 2.29 9.88
CA GLU A 85 -12.27 1.49 10.53
C GLU A 85 -13.47 1.38 9.58
N GLY A 86 -13.90 0.16 9.26
CA GLY A 86 -15.01 -0.12 8.34
C GLY A 86 -14.63 -0.44 6.89
N GLU A 87 -13.41 -0.10 6.43
CA GLU A 87 -12.84 -0.66 5.17
C GLU A 87 -12.32 -2.09 5.37
N ILE A 88 -12.27 -2.53 6.63
CA ILE A 88 -12.00 -3.90 7.06
C ILE A 88 -13.25 -4.76 6.79
N LYS A 89 -13.70 -4.85 5.54
CA LYS A 89 -14.40 -6.05 5.08
C LYS A 89 -13.33 -7.12 4.91
N LEU A 90 -13.01 -7.75 6.02
CA LEU A 90 -12.20 -8.95 6.13
C LEU A 90 -12.60 -9.94 5.02
N PHE A 91 -11.84 -9.97 3.93
CA PHE A 91 -11.27 -11.26 3.59
C PHE A 91 -10.15 -11.45 4.61
N GLN A 92 -10.51 -12.03 5.76
CA GLN A 92 -9.53 -12.67 6.62
C GLN A 92 -8.64 -13.45 5.67
N GLY A 93 -7.37 -13.05 5.57
CA GLY A 93 -6.32 -13.94 5.16
C GLY A 93 -6.30 -15.05 6.20
N GLN A 94 -7.19 -16.03 6.03
CA GLN A 94 -7.02 -17.32 6.67
C GLN A 94 -5.63 -17.76 6.27
N ARG A 95 -4.76 -17.83 7.26
CA ARG A 95 -3.45 -18.46 7.13
C ARG A 95 -3.68 -19.97 7.03
N ASN A 96 -4.14 -20.40 5.86
CA ASN A 96 -3.76 -21.65 5.23
C ASN A 96 -3.81 -21.44 3.71
N ASN A 97 -2.64 -21.34 3.11
CA ASN A 97 -2.34 -21.63 1.71
C ASN A 97 -2.93 -20.80 0.57
N LYS A 98 -3.70 -19.72 0.76
CA LYS A 98 -4.18 -18.94 -0.40
C LYS A 98 -4.08 -17.42 -0.19
N ARG A 99 -3.11 -16.85 -0.91
CA ARG A 99 -2.93 -15.43 -1.21
C ARG A 99 -4.25 -14.81 -1.66
N SER A 100 -4.70 -13.76 -0.97
CA SER A 100 -5.96 -13.08 -1.28
C SER A 100 -5.65 -11.88 -2.17
N LYS A 101 -5.78 -12.06 -3.47
CA LYS A 101 -5.77 -10.96 -4.44
C LYS A 101 -7.00 -10.08 -4.22
N LEU A 102 -6.79 -8.81 -3.90
CA LEU A 102 -7.84 -7.81 -4.05
C LEU A 102 -8.19 -7.71 -5.54
N LYS A 103 -9.36 -8.20 -5.94
CA LYS A 103 -10.01 -7.67 -7.14
C LYS A 103 -10.64 -6.37 -6.69
N LEU A 104 -10.06 -5.25 -7.12
CA LEU A 104 -10.67 -3.93 -7.05
C LEU A 104 -12.00 -4.02 -7.84
N THR A 105 -13.07 -4.39 -7.14
CA THR A 105 -14.43 -4.30 -7.65
C THR A 105 -14.83 -2.86 -7.39
N GLY A 106 -15.12 -2.18 -8.50
CA GLY A 106 -15.09 -0.73 -8.58
C GLY A 106 -15.84 -0.02 -7.47
N ASP A 107 -15.18 1.01 -6.94
CA ASP A 107 -15.79 2.32 -6.78
C ASP A 107 -14.69 3.36 -7.00
N SER A 108 -14.37 3.54 -8.28
CA SER A 108 -13.48 4.61 -8.78
C SER A 108 -13.87 5.99 -8.23
N GLU A 109 -15.15 6.18 -7.87
CA GLU A 109 -15.69 7.45 -7.36
C GLU A 109 -15.33 7.73 -5.90
N LEU A 110 -15.27 6.72 -5.03
CA LEU A 110 -14.83 6.88 -3.64
C LEU A 110 -13.36 7.32 -3.60
N ILE A 111 -12.50 6.67 -4.37
CA ILE A 111 -11.08 7.01 -4.48
C ILE A 111 -10.88 8.43 -5.04
N LYS A 112 -11.66 8.83 -6.05
CA LYS A 112 -11.66 10.19 -6.61
C LYS A 112 -12.09 11.25 -5.59
N SER A 113 -13.04 10.93 -4.71
CA SER A 113 -13.52 11.84 -3.67
C SER A 113 -12.47 12.11 -2.59
N TYR A 114 -11.67 11.10 -2.22
CA TYR A 114 -10.61 11.25 -1.23
C TYR A 114 -9.35 11.92 -1.78
N TYR A 115 -9.05 11.79 -3.09
CA TYR A 115 -7.78 12.27 -3.66
C TYR A 115 -7.93 12.88 -5.07
N PRO A 116 -8.45 14.12 -5.19
CA PRO A 116 -8.68 14.77 -6.48
C PRO A 116 -7.42 15.11 -7.28
N LYS A 117 -6.22 15.02 -6.67
CA LYS A 117 -4.93 15.36 -7.30
C LYS A 117 -4.27 14.23 -8.08
N LEU A 118 -4.82 13.02 -8.09
CA LEU A 118 -4.29 11.89 -8.87
C LEU A 118 -4.56 12.01 -10.39
N ASN A 119 -5.22 13.09 -10.83
CA ASN A 119 -5.61 13.34 -12.23
C ASN A 119 -5.07 14.68 -12.80
N GLN A 120 -4.05 15.30 -12.19
CA GLN A 120 -3.36 16.47 -12.75
C GLN A 120 -1.95 16.07 -13.19
#